data_AF-A0A813KDJ9-F1
#
_entry.id   AF-A0A813KDJ9-F1
#
_cell.length_a   1.000
_cell.length_b   1.000
_cell.length_c   1.000
_cell.angle_alpha   90.00
_cell.angle_beta   90.00
_cell.angle_gamma   90.00
#
_symmetry.space_group_name_H-M   'P 1'
#
loop_
_entity.id
_entity.type
_entity.pdbx_description
1 polymer ?
#
loop_
_entity_poly.entity_id
_entity_poly.type
_entity_poly.pdbx_seq_one_letter_code
_entity_poly.pdbx_strand_id
1 'polypeptide(L)'
;MRARNPMARLWWTAGFFSVVSSSEILGWNSGDALFHGEEDQGCSLLQAAATPARMRSDVLVRPSPLALQQAGQEAGQEGPLDDIMGAASAASSAVGMLGAMGESLVSEFKLQGSTRQTINLYAAAAMGFMATATGLGLAADRFYPRAKSSSGQPTYFVLVMISASYVLLIPGLFCTLFSFLIGAEMMGMKVIVSSVHGHPSTITESTVSMVKLLCDTGGWLGAALVVFYAMVVPAVKLVLLIAGEMFREDPATVQKSRRCIHFVQFITKWACPDMFAYILLIYLFRDLDERSSTITALAQLDTGFTCFSLFCVGSTIATLALRPPEDPSSTDSPSNRWSVGPSRLPFVVGVMFVGFLGLLFEGMVRPCMGLRLNSEILFQPNGPLPASAKPMVEMMHLTDQVNTDVSLSRCTSALLRWTLEGEVNCILAMLMLVVFMVALPVVDMCLLLSAAAKLYMCPSTVSDPAGSTMSVVRVLKHCSMLDVAIMGVVVVCSAGAAYQKQGVQFLLLPGLLFLALAEALHYATYYIVRDACHAAANDSKVSSSS
;
A
#
# COMPACT_ATOMS: atom_id res chain seq x y z
N MET A 1 46.08 -27.16 2.05
CA MET A 1 45.08 -28.13 2.51
C MET A 1 43.77 -27.40 2.76
N ARG A 2 42.78 -27.57 1.88
CA ARG A 2 41.46 -26.91 1.95
C ARG A 2 40.65 -27.52 3.09
N ALA A 3 40.52 -26.81 4.22
CA ALA A 3 39.53 -27.14 5.23
C ALA A 3 38.14 -26.78 4.66
N ARG A 4 37.35 -27.80 4.29
CA ARG A 4 35.95 -27.66 3.90
C ARG A 4 35.15 -27.25 5.14
N ASN A 5 34.52 -26.09 5.06
CA ASN A 5 33.77 -25.46 6.14
C ASN A 5 32.51 -26.31 6.49
N PRO A 6 32.37 -26.85 7.71
CA PRO A 6 31.29 -27.77 8.08
C PRO A 6 29.89 -27.11 8.14
N MET A 7 29.80 -25.77 8.19
CA MET A 7 28.51 -25.07 8.17
C MET A 7 27.76 -25.21 6.83
N ALA A 8 28.45 -25.37 5.70
CA ALA A 8 27.81 -25.56 4.41
C ALA A 8 27.02 -26.88 4.32
N ARG A 9 27.37 -27.88 5.15
CA ARG A 9 26.63 -29.15 5.23
C ARG A 9 25.35 -29.05 6.06
N LEU A 10 25.31 -28.19 7.07
CA LEU A 10 24.14 -28.09 7.95
C LEU A 10 22.93 -27.50 7.23
N TRP A 11 23.16 -26.57 6.30
CA TRP A 11 22.12 -26.00 5.43
C TRP A 11 21.64 -26.97 4.35
N TRP A 12 22.48 -27.93 3.94
CA TRP A 12 22.12 -28.94 2.95
C TRP A 12 21.29 -30.09 3.53
N THR A 13 21.38 -30.37 4.83
CA THR A 13 20.68 -31.50 5.47
C THR A 13 19.26 -31.17 5.98
N ALA A 14 18.88 -29.90 6.03
CA ALA A 14 17.51 -29.49 6.35
C ALA A 14 16.67 -29.45 5.06
N GLY A 15 16.14 -30.60 4.66
CA GLY A 15 15.47 -30.85 3.37
C GLY A 15 14.29 -29.93 3.04
N PHE A 16 14.58 -28.79 2.46
CA PHE A 16 13.69 -27.97 1.63
C PHE A 16 14.49 -27.62 0.38
N PHE A 17 13.88 -27.75 -0.81
CA PHE A 17 14.47 -27.68 -2.16
C PHE A 17 14.89 -29.02 -2.79
N SER A 18 13.87 -29.72 -3.30
CA SER A 18 13.98 -30.35 -4.62
C SER A 18 12.99 -29.63 -5.53
N VAL A 19 13.36 -29.42 -6.79
CA VAL A 19 12.69 -28.60 -7.84
C VAL A 19 13.07 -27.11 -7.82
N VAL A 20 14.25 -26.79 -8.37
CA VAL A 20 14.41 -25.94 -9.58
C VAL A 20 15.81 -26.25 -10.11
N SER A 21 15.88 -27.13 -11.11
CA SER A 21 17.03 -27.29 -11.99
C SER A 21 16.52 -27.08 -13.39
N SER A 22 16.87 -25.93 -13.98
CA SER A 22 17.22 -25.81 -15.39
C SER A 22 17.73 -24.39 -15.66
N SER A 23 18.98 -24.39 -16.09
CA SER A 23 19.73 -23.32 -16.74
C SER A 23 18.99 -22.72 -17.94
N GLU A 24 18.83 -21.39 -17.96
CA GLU A 24 18.75 -20.48 -19.14
C GLU A 24 18.00 -19.17 -18.79
N ILE A 25 18.52 -18.38 -17.85
CA ILE A 25 18.10 -16.96 -17.70
C ILE A 25 19.32 -16.12 -17.32
N LEU A 26 20.28 -15.99 -18.24
CA LEU A 26 21.28 -14.94 -18.19
C LEU A 26 21.62 -14.51 -19.62
N GLY A 27 20.84 -13.56 -20.10
CA GLY A 27 21.10 -12.80 -21.33
C GLY A 27 20.89 -11.32 -21.09
N TRP A 28 21.48 -10.75 -20.03
CA TRP A 28 21.50 -9.31 -19.81
C TRP A 28 22.90 -8.78 -20.15
N ASN A 29 23.13 -8.58 -21.44
CA ASN A 29 24.28 -7.83 -21.96
C ASN A 29 23.93 -6.34 -21.91
N SER A 30 24.46 -5.62 -20.92
CA SER A 30 24.57 -4.16 -21.01
C SER A 30 25.93 -3.85 -21.61
N GLY A 31 25.98 -3.86 -22.95
CA GLY A 31 27.10 -3.35 -23.72
C GLY A 31 26.80 -1.93 -24.18
N ASP A 32 27.84 -1.10 -24.10
CA ASP A 32 27.93 0.24 -24.65
C ASP A 32 27.41 0.33 -26.10
N ALA A 33 26.49 1.27 -26.33
CA ALA A 33 26.23 1.86 -27.64
C ALA A 33 26.07 3.38 -27.41
N LEU A 34 27.13 4.17 -27.59
CA LEU A 34 27.42 4.89 -28.83
C LEU A 34 26.20 5.64 -29.38
N PHE A 35 26.06 6.90 -28.98
CA PHE A 35 25.54 7.95 -29.85
C PHE A 35 26.61 9.05 -29.95
N HIS A 36 27.47 8.91 -30.96
CA HIS A 36 28.10 10.06 -31.61
C HIS A 36 27.11 10.54 -32.68
N GLY A 37 26.78 11.83 -32.64
CA GLY A 37 26.01 12.52 -33.68
C GLY A 37 26.33 14.01 -33.57
N GLU A 38 27.11 14.47 -34.54
CA GLU A 38 27.68 15.80 -34.75
C GLU A 38 26.69 16.98 -34.74
N GLU A 39 27.29 18.14 -34.50
CA GLU A 39 26.75 19.50 -34.51
C GLU A 39 26.26 20.00 -35.88
N ASP A 40 25.41 21.04 -35.78
CA ASP A 40 25.24 22.19 -36.67
C ASP A 40 24.62 22.04 -38.08
N GLN A 41 23.39 22.56 -38.22
CA GLN A 41 23.07 23.78 -38.99
C GLN A 41 21.54 23.92 -39.17
N GLY A 42 20.97 25.10 -38.90
CA GLY A 42 19.62 25.41 -39.36
C GLY A 42 18.85 26.45 -38.54
N CYS A 43 19.17 27.72 -38.76
CA CYS A 43 18.38 28.87 -38.32
C CYS A 43 16.98 28.90 -38.99
N SER A 44 16.04 29.63 -38.37
CA SER A 44 14.73 30.12 -38.90
C SER A 44 13.49 29.28 -38.57
N LEU A 45 12.73 29.66 -37.53
CA LEU A 45 11.37 30.22 -37.65
C LEU A 45 10.70 30.42 -36.28
N LEU A 46 10.64 31.69 -35.89
CA LEU A 46 9.62 32.27 -35.03
C LEU A 46 8.22 32.07 -35.66
N GLN A 47 7.26 31.48 -34.94
CA GLN A 47 5.94 32.08 -34.67
C GLN A 47 4.95 31.06 -34.07
N ALA A 48 4.28 31.52 -33.00
CA ALA A 48 2.93 31.14 -32.54
C ALA A 48 2.74 29.70 -32.03
N ALA A 49 2.08 29.40 -30.91
CA ALA A 49 1.14 30.17 -30.11
C ALA A 49 1.15 29.62 -28.67
N ALA A 50 1.20 30.53 -27.70
CA ALA A 50 0.77 30.30 -26.33
C ALA A 50 -0.39 31.27 -26.07
N THR A 51 -1.60 30.77 -25.81
CA THR A 51 -2.62 31.41 -24.95
C THR A 51 -3.85 30.48 -24.78
N PRO A 52 -4.67 30.69 -23.73
CA PRO A 52 -5.33 29.64 -22.97
C PRO A 52 -6.77 29.35 -23.42
N ALA A 53 -7.26 28.17 -23.03
CA ALA A 53 -8.66 27.79 -23.14
C ALA A 53 -9.56 28.76 -22.34
N ARG A 54 -10.29 29.59 -23.09
CA ARG A 54 -11.30 30.52 -22.62
C ARG A 54 -12.62 29.76 -22.50
N MET A 55 -13.12 29.63 -21.28
CA MET A 55 -14.45 29.13 -20.97
C MET A 55 -15.46 30.12 -21.57
N ARG A 56 -16.17 29.71 -22.63
CA ARG A 56 -17.30 30.44 -23.20
C ARG A 56 -18.59 29.82 -22.70
N SER A 57 -19.29 30.63 -21.90
CA SER A 57 -20.71 30.58 -21.65
C SER A 57 -21.47 30.90 -22.93
N ASP A 58 -22.24 29.94 -23.42
CA ASP A 58 -23.35 30.08 -24.37
C ASP A 58 -24.36 29.00 -23.97
N VAL A 59 -25.68 29.11 -24.06
CA VAL A 59 -26.63 30.19 -24.33
C VAL A 59 -27.95 29.61 -23.83
N LEU A 60 -28.73 30.39 -23.09
CA LEU A 60 -30.12 30.10 -22.74
C LEU A 60 -30.94 29.92 -24.03
N VAL A 61 -31.43 28.71 -24.29
CA VAL A 61 -32.54 28.49 -25.23
C VAL A 61 -33.83 28.46 -24.42
N ARG A 62 -34.60 29.55 -24.53
CA ARG A 62 -36.02 29.60 -24.13
C ARG A 62 -36.84 28.67 -25.03
N PRO A 63 -37.76 27.86 -24.49
CA PRO A 63 -38.82 27.28 -25.32
C PRO A 63 -39.87 28.35 -25.63
N SER A 64 -40.14 28.56 -26.93
CA SER A 64 -41.24 29.40 -27.39
C SER A 64 -42.59 28.71 -27.20
N PRO A 65 -43.66 29.47 -26.87
CA PRO A 65 -44.97 28.94 -26.54
C PRO A 65 -45.82 28.83 -27.80
N LEU A 66 -45.94 27.64 -28.38
CA LEU A 66 -46.92 27.33 -29.44
C LEU A 66 -46.93 25.82 -29.70
N ALA A 67 -47.44 25.07 -28.74
CA ALA A 67 -47.88 23.67 -28.92
C ALA A 67 -48.98 23.33 -27.90
N LEU A 68 -49.87 24.30 -27.66
CA LEU A 68 -50.98 24.24 -26.72
C LEU A 68 -52.29 24.34 -27.52
N GLN A 69 -52.49 23.44 -28.49
CA GLN A 69 -53.78 23.29 -29.16
C GLN A 69 -53.90 21.98 -29.95
N GLN A 70 -53.67 20.83 -29.32
CA GLN A 70 -54.13 19.53 -29.84
C GLN A 70 -54.03 18.41 -28.79
N ALA A 71 -54.71 18.60 -27.66
CA ALA A 71 -55.02 17.53 -26.72
C ALA A 71 -56.29 17.95 -25.95
N GLY A 72 -57.43 17.86 -26.63
CA GLY A 72 -58.73 18.30 -26.13
C GLY A 72 -59.84 17.59 -26.90
N GLN A 73 -59.94 16.28 -26.67
CA GLN A 73 -61.02 15.34 -27.00
C GLN A 73 -60.35 13.98 -26.79
N GLU A 74 -60.54 13.26 -25.68
CA GLU A 74 -61.78 12.59 -25.31
C GLU A 74 -61.92 12.54 -23.78
N ALA A 75 -63.08 12.97 -23.28
CA ALA A 75 -63.56 12.66 -21.94
C ALA A 75 -64.91 11.98 -22.10
N GLY A 76 -65.07 10.81 -21.49
CA GLY A 76 -66.38 10.18 -21.34
C GLY A 76 -66.36 8.67 -21.27
N GLN A 77 -65.82 8.08 -20.20
CA GLN A 77 -66.44 6.86 -19.68
C GLN A 77 -66.19 6.67 -18.19
N GLU A 78 -67.29 6.30 -17.53
CA GLU A 78 -67.53 6.15 -16.11
C GLU A 78 -66.68 5.01 -15.50
N GLY A 79 -66.32 5.13 -14.21
CA GLY A 79 -65.49 4.15 -13.48
C GLY A 79 -66.11 2.75 -13.35
N PRO A 80 -65.38 1.77 -12.81
CA PRO A 80 -65.50 1.54 -11.36
C PRO A 80 -64.23 0.98 -10.67
N LEU A 81 -64.14 1.19 -9.35
CA LEU A 81 -63.65 0.35 -8.23
C LEU A 81 -62.67 -0.86 -8.39
N ASP A 82 -62.21 -1.26 -9.57
CA ASP A 82 -61.37 -2.45 -9.78
C ASP A 82 -59.87 -2.17 -9.59
N ASP A 83 -59.41 -0.92 -9.71
CA ASP A 83 -58.01 -0.52 -9.46
C ASP A 83 -57.62 -0.55 -7.97
N ILE A 84 -58.61 -0.54 -7.06
CA ILE A 84 -58.37 -0.66 -5.61
C ILE A 84 -58.15 -2.13 -5.20
N MET A 85 -58.74 -3.09 -5.93
CA MET A 85 -58.50 -4.53 -5.71
C MET A 85 -57.16 -5.00 -6.31
N GLY A 86 -56.68 -4.37 -7.40
CA GLY A 86 -55.34 -4.62 -7.94
C GLY A 86 -54.19 -4.16 -7.03
N ALA A 87 -54.37 -3.03 -6.32
CA ALA A 87 -53.42 -2.57 -5.31
C ALA A 87 -53.39 -3.50 -4.08
N ALA A 88 -54.54 -4.06 -3.69
CA ALA A 88 -54.63 -5.02 -2.59
C ALA A 88 -54.04 -6.40 -2.95
N SER A 89 -54.17 -6.86 -4.21
CA SER A 89 -53.53 -8.11 -4.66
C SER A 89 -52.02 -7.96 -4.83
N ALA A 90 -51.53 -6.80 -5.27
CA ALA A 90 -50.10 -6.48 -5.30
C ALA A 90 -49.51 -6.37 -3.88
N ALA A 91 -50.25 -5.78 -2.93
CA ALA A 91 -49.86 -5.75 -1.52
C ALA A 91 -49.87 -7.16 -0.89
N SER A 92 -50.85 -8.01 -1.21
CA SER A 92 -50.91 -9.40 -0.72
C SER A 92 -49.79 -10.28 -1.29
N SER A 93 -49.44 -10.12 -2.58
CA SER A 93 -48.26 -10.79 -3.16
C SER A 93 -46.94 -10.28 -2.59
N ALA A 94 -46.84 -8.98 -2.27
CA ALA A 94 -45.68 -8.41 -1.58
C ALA A 94 -45.55 -8.95 -0.15
N VAL A 95 -46.66 -9.08 0.59
CA VAL A 95 -46.70 -9.70 1.93
C VAL A 95 -46.36 -11.19 1.88
N GLY A 96 -46.80 -11.92 0.85
CA GLY A 96 -46.44 -13.31 0.63
C GLY A 96 -44.96 -13.53 0.33
N MET A 97 -44.35 -12.65 -0.50
CA MET A 97 -42.90 -12.67 -0.73
C MET A 97 -42.11 -12.29 0.53
N LEU A 98 -42.58 -11.34 1.32
CA LEU A 98 -41.97 -10.98 2.61
C LEU A 98 -42.02 -12.16 3.61
N GLY A 99 -43.11 -12.94 3.60
CA GLY A 99 -43.23 -14.16 4.40
C GLY A 99 -42.22 -15.25 4.02
N ALA A 100 -41.97 -15.47 2.72
CA ALA A 100 -40.97 -16.43 2.25
C ALA A 100 -39.52 -15.96 2.47
N MET A 101 -39.26 -14.63 2.46
CA MET A 101 -37.97 -14.07 2.88
C MET A 101 -37.73 -14.19 4.39
N GLY A 102 -38.81 -14.33 5.18
CA GLY A 102 -38.77 -14.44 6.65
C GLY A 102 -38.00 -15.65 7.18
N GLU A 103 -37.92 -16.76 6.45
CA GLU A 103 -37.16 -17.94 6.89
C GLU A 103 -35.63 -17.74 6.85
N SER A 104 -35.13 -16.68 6.20
CA SER A 104 -33.71 -16.28 6.21
C SER A 104 -33.39 -15.16 7.22
N LEU A 105 -34.31 -14.85 8.15
CA LEU A 105 -34.08 -13.86 9.20
C LEU A 105 -33.00 -14.34 10.18
N VAL A 106 -31.77 -13.88 9.96
CA VAL A 106 -30.66 -14.10 10.90
C VAL A 106 -30.93 -13.27 12.15
N SER A 107 -31.02 -13.94 13.30
CA SER A 107 -31.37 -13.30 14.58
C SER A 107 -30.32 -12.29 15.06
N GLU A 108 -29.07 -12.37 14.59
CA GLU A 108 -27.98 -11.51 15.04
C GLU A 108 -26.87 -11.34 13.98
N PHE A 109 -26.49 -10.10 13.68
CA PHE A 109 -25.29 -9.82 12.88
C PHE A 109 -24.06 -10.17 13.72
N LYS A 110 -23.54 -11.38 13.56
CA LYS A 110 -22.35 -11.85 14.27
C LYS A 110 -21.24 -12.14 13.28
N LEU A 111 -20.11 -11.48 13.47
CA LEU A 111 -18.90 -11.72 12.70
C LEU A 111 -18.35 -13.12 13.04
N GLN A 112 -18.20 -14.02 12.06
CA GLN A 112 -17.68 -15.38 12.26
C GLN A 112 -16.15 -15.46 12.45
N GLY A 113 -15.45 -14.33 12.57
CA GLY A 113 -14.00 -14.28 12.72
C GLY A 113 -13.50 -14.64 14.12
N SER A 114 -12.17 -14.60 14.31
CA SER A 114 -11.56 -14.81 15.62
C SER A 114 -12.08 -13.80 16.64
N THR A 115 -12.26 -14.22 17.90
CA THR A 115 -12.61 -13.26 18.96
C THR A 115 -11.47 -12.28 19.20
N ARG A 116 -11.78 -11.07 19.65
CA ARG A 116 -10.78 -10.05 20.03
C ARG A 116 -9.72 -10.58 21.01
N GLN A 117 -10.11 -11.39 21.98
CA GLN A 117 -9.19 -12.00 22.95
C GLN A 117 -8.22 -12.97 22.26
N THR A 118 -8.73 -13.79 21.34
CA THR A 118 -7.91 -14.68 20.51
C THR A 118 -6.92 -13.88 19.67
N ILE A 119 -7.39 -12.84 18.96
CA ILE A 119 -6.53 -11.98 18.12
C ILE A 119 -5.42 -11.35 18.96
N ASN A 120 -5.76 -10.75 20.11
CA ASN A 120 -4.79 -10.11 20.99
C ASN A 120 -3.77 -11.10 21.57
N LEU A 121 -4.20 -12.32 21.92
CA LEU A 121 -3.31 -13.38 22.41
C LEU A 121 -2.32 -13.82 21.32
N TYR A 122 -2.80 -14.05 20.10
CA TYR A 122 -1.95 -14.39 18.95
C TYR A 122 -0.98 -13.26 18.62
N ALA A 123 -1.45 -12.00 18.65
CA ALA A 123 -0.61 -10.85 18.41
C ALA A 123 0.52 -10.74 19.45
N ALA A 124 0.19 -10.89 20.74
CA ALA A 124 1.17 -10.91 21.81
C ALA A 124 2.18 -12.06 21.65
N ALA A 125 1.72 -13.25 21.27
CA ALA A 125 2.59 -14.40 21.01
C ALA A 125 3.54 -14.16 19.83
N ALA A 126 3.05 -13.62 18.72
CA ALA A 126 3.86 -13.32 17.54
C ALA A 126 4.89 -12.22 17.81
N MET A 127 4.51 -11.16 18.53
CA MET A 127 5.44 -10.11 18.98
C MET A 127 6.48 -10.67 19.96
N GLY A 128 6.06 -11.50 20.92
CA GLY A 128 6.95 -12.16 21.87
C GLY A 128 7.95 -13.10 21.17
N PHE A 129 7.51 -13.82 20.15
CA PHE A 129 8.37 -14.65 19.30
C PHE A 129 9.45 -13.80 18.59
N MET A 130 9.05 -12.70 17.93
CA MET A 130 9.99 -11.80 17.26
C MET A 130 10.99 -11.15 18.23
N ALA A 131 10.51 -10.70 19.41
CA ALA A 131 11.36 -10.12 20.44
C ALA A 131 12.35 -11.14 21.00
N THR A 132 11.91 -12.38 21.25
CA THR A 132 12.77 -13.47 21.72
C THR A 132 13.82 -13.84 20.68
N ALA A 133 13.42 -14.00 19.42
CA ALA A 133 14.34 -14.28 18.31
C ALA A 133 15.40 -13.17 18.17
N THR A 134 14.97 -11.91 18.23
CA THR A 134 15.86 -10.74 18.27
C THR A 134 16.86 -10.81 19.41
N GLY A 135 16.38 -11.05 20.65
CA GLY A 135 17.22 -11.15 21.83
C GLY A 135 18.24 -12.28 21.75
N LEU A 136 17.84 -13.44 21.23
CA LEU A 136 18.74 -14.58 21.00
C LEU A 136 19.80 -14.26 19.95
N GLY A 137 19.45 -13.59 18.85
CA GLY A 137 20.40 -13.16 17.83
C GLY A 137 21.43 -12.17 18.37
N LEU A 138 20.99 -11.19 19.18
CA LEU A 138 21.87 -10.23 19.85
C LEU A 138 22.77 -10.91 20.90
N ALA A 139 22.24 -11.85 21.66
CA ALA A 139 23.03 -12.65 22.60
C ALA A 139 24.09 -13.49 21.86
N ALA A 140 23.73 -14.12 20.74
CA ALA A 140 24.65 -14.88 19.91
C ALA A 140 25.78 -14.00 19.34
N ASP A 141 25.47 -12.79 18.87
CA ASP A 141 26.47 -11.81 18.43
C ASP A 141 27.44 -11.43 19.56
N ARG A 142 26.96 -11.38 20.82
CA ARG A 142 27.78 -11.06 21.99
C ARG A 142 28.65 -12.24 22.48
N PHE A 143 28.10 -13.45 22.51
CA PHE A 143 28.79 -14.64 23.05
C PHE A 143 29.70 -15.33 22.03
N TYR A 144 29.36 -15.24 20.75
CA TYR A 144 30.16 -15.77 19.64
C TYR A 144 30.60 -14.62 18.74
N PRO A 145 31.40 -13.65 19.25
CA PRO A 145 31.93 -12.59 18.42
C PRO A 145 32.71 -13.26 17.30
N ARG A 146 32.18 -13.21 16.07
CA ARG A 146 32.81 -13.86 14.91
C ARG A 146 34.24 -13.35 14.86
N ALA A 147 35.20 -14.24 15.10
CA ALA A 147 36.60 -13.91 15.28
C ALA A 147 37.13 -13.26 13.99
N LYS A 148 37.05 -11.92 13.91
CA LYS A 148 37.60 -11.06 12.84
C LYS A 148 37.46 -11.61 11.41
N SER A 149 36.40 -12.36 11.13
CA SER A 149 36.25 -13.10 9.87
C SER A 149 35.70 -12.16 8.80
N SER A 150 36.57 -11.75 7.87
CA SER A 150 36.32 -11.13 6.55
C SER A 150 35.25 -10.02 6.51
N SER A 151 35.65 -8.78 6.21
CA SER A 151 34.95 -7.47 6.34
C SER A 151 33.48 -7.38 5.85
N GLY A 152 32.60 -8.06 6.57
CA GLY A 152 31.16 -7.99 6.39
C GLY A 152 30.64 -9.36 6.06
N GLN A 153 30.31 -10.15 7.07
CA GLN A 153 29.30 -11.21 6.99
C GLN A 153 28.05 -10.70 7.76
N PRO A 154 26.83 -11.18 7.47
CA PRO A 154 25.65 -10.75 8.20
C PRO A 154 25.73 -11.20 9.66
N THR A 155 25.37 -10.34 10.61
CA THR A 155 25.42 -10.69 12.04
C THR A 155 24.36 -11.74 12.39
N TYR A 156 24.53 -12.49 13.49
CA TYR A 156 23.55 -13.49 13.91
C TYR A 156 22.19 -12.86 14.18
N PHE A 157 22.15 -11.65 14.75
CA PHE A 157 20.93 -10.87 14.88
C PHE A 157 20.17 -10.74 13.55
N VAL A 158 20.85 -10.38 12.46
CA VAL A 158 20.21 -10.22 11.14
C VAL A 158 19.66 -11.55 10.63
N LEU A 159 20.47 -12.61 10.69
CA LEU A 159 20.06 -13.93 10.20
C LEU A 159 18.84 -14.47 10.97
N VAL A 160 18.84 -14.34 12.30
CA VAL A 160 17.72 -14.78 13.14
C VAL A 160 16.48 -13.92 12.91
N MET A 161 16.61 -12.61 12.79
CA MET A 161 15.49 -11.70 12.46
C MET A 161 14.85 -12.01 11.11
N ILE A 162 15.67 -12.20 10.06
CA ILE A 162 15.17 -12.60 8.73
C ILE A 162 14.44 -13.93 8.86
N SER A 163 15.07 -14.94 9.47
CA SER A 163 14.46 -16.26 9.61
C SER A 163 13.13 -16.23 10.36
N ALA A 164 13.08 -15.55 11.51
CA ALA A 164 11.87 -15.39 12.31
C ALA A 164 10.76 -14.65 11.53
N SER A 165 11.12 -13.59 10.78
CA SER A 165 10.15 -12.87 9.95
C SER A 165 9.54 -13.77 8.87
N TYR A 166 10.33 -14.60 8.18
CA TYR A 166 9.81 -15.53 7.16
C TYR A 166 8.99 -16.67 7.76
N VAL A 167 9.28 -17.10 9.00
CA VAL A 167 8.39 -18.03 9.73
C VAL A 167 7.02 -17.40 9.95
N LEU A 168 6.93 -16.09 10.24
CA LEU A 168 5.66 -15.37 10.37
C LEU A 168 4.98 -15.07 9.02
N LEU A 169 5.71 -15.03 7.92
CA LEU A 169 5.12 -14.85 6.59
C LEU A 169 4.12 -15.97 6.27
N ILE A 170 4.43 -17.22 6.63
CA ILE A 170 3.59 -18.39 6.35
C ILE A 170 2.18 -18.20 6.95
N PRO A 171 1.98 -18.07 8.29
CA PRO A 171 0.67 -17.79 8.83
C PRO A 171 0.10 -16.44 8.35
N GLY A 172 0.95 -15.46 8.03
CA GLY A 172 0.52 -14.21 7.42
C GLY A 172 -0.18 -14.37 6.05
N LEU A 173 0.18 -15.40 5.27
CA LEU A 173 -0.43 -15.69 3.96
C LEU A 173 -1.64 -16.62 4.06
N PHE A 174 -1.63 -17.57 4.99
CA PHE A 174 -2.63 -18.64 5.05
C PHE A 174 -3.73 -18.41 6.10
N CYS A 175 -3.46 -17.68 7.18
CA CYS A 175 -4.49 -17.33 8.16
C CYS A 175 -5.35 -16.17 7.65
N THR A 176 -6.55 -16.02 8.24
CA THR A 176 -7.45 -14.92 7.94
C THR A 176 -6.76 -13.59 8.20
N LEU A 177 -6.73 -12.71 7.19
CA LEU A 177 -6.15 -11.38 7.29
C LEU A 177 -7.16 -10.39 7.86
N PHE A 178 -8.37 -10.42 7.30
CA PHE A 178 -9.46 -9.57 7.72
C PHE A 178 -10.79 -10.29 7.52
N SER A 179 -11.77 -9.93 8.34
CA SER A 179 -13.13 -10.46 8.28
C SER A 179 -14.08 -9.30 8.24
N PHE A 180 -15.10 -9.36 7.39
CA PHE A 180 -16.16 -8.36 7.35
C PHE A 180 -17.52 -8.97 7.03
N LEU A 181 -18.57 -8.30 7.50
CA LEU A 181 -19.96 -8.63 7.26
C LEU A 181 -20.69 -7.33 6.97
N ILE A 182 -21.39 -7.28 5.84
CA ILE A 182 -22.24 -6.15 5.47
C ILE A 182 -23.68 -6.65 5.46
N GLY A 183 -24.51 -6.04 6.30
CA GLY A 183 -25.94 -6.26 6.35
C GLY A 183 -26.70 -4.94 6.28
N ALA A 184 -27.95 -5.00 5.87
CA ALA A 184 -28.88 -3.88 5.90
C ALA A 184 -30.10 -4.26 6.74
N GLU A 185 -30.59 -3.33 7.56
CA GLU A 185 -31.83 -3.44 8.29
C GLU A 185 -32.90 -2.56 7.63
N MET A 186 -33.88 -3.19 6.97
CA MET A 186 -34.96 -2.51 6.28
C MET A 186 -36.31 -2.90 6.88
N MET A 187 -37.03 -1.94 7.46
CA MET A 187 -38.35 -2.16 8.07
C MET A 187 -38.37 -3.31 9.12
N GLY A 188 -37.31 -3.41 9.93
CA GLY A 188 -37.16 -4.46 10.95
C GLY A 188 -36.71 -5.82 10.40
N MET A 189 -36.48 -5.94 9.08
CA MET A 189 -35.87 -7.12 8.47
C MET A 189 -34.37 -6.94 8.33
N LYS A 190 -33.59 -7.87 8.87
CA LYS A 190 -32.13 -7.91 8.74
C LYS A 190 -31.75 -8.77 7.54
N VAL A 191 -31.16 -8.15 6.54
CA VAL A 191 -30.68 -8.81 5.32
C VAL A 191 -29.16 -8.74 5.28
N ILE A 192 -28.49 -9.88 5.23
CA ILE A 192 -27.05 -9.91 5.00
C ILE A 192 -26.81 -9.74 3.49
N VAL A 193 -26.07 -8.70 3.12
CA VAL A 193 -25.75 -8.37 1.73
C VAL A 193 -24.55 -9.18 1.24
N SER A 194 -23.61 -9.50 2.14
CA SER A 194 -22.47 -10.35 1.82
C SER A 194 -22.90 -11.81 1.63
N SER A 195 -22.68 -12.36 0.43
CA SER A 195 -22.96 -13.77 0.14
C SER A 195 -21.70 -14.51 -0.29
N VAL A 196 -21.43 -15.66 0.32
CA VAL A 196 -20.38 -16.59 -0.10
C VAL A 196 -21.08 -17.82 -0.68
N HIS A 197 -20.78 -18.16 -1.94
CA HIS A 197 -21.43 -19.26 -2.66
C HIS A 197 -22.98 -19.19 -2.70
N GLY A 198 -23.52 -17.98 -2.80
CA GLY A 198 -24.97 -17.74 -2.85
C GLY A 198 -25.69 -17.84 -1.50
N HIS A 199 -24.96 -18.08 -0.41
CA HIS A 199 -25.52 -18.08 0.94
C HIS A 199 -25.06 -16.84 1.71
N PRO A 200 -25.95 -16.18 2.47
CA PRO A 200 -25.61 -15.04 3.31
C PRO A 200 -24.64 -15.48 4.42
N SER A 201 -23.42 -14.95 4.42
CA SER A 201 -22.40 -15.29 5.42
C SER A 201 -21.37 -14.17 5.60
N THR A 202 -20.58 -14.28 6.66
CA THR A 202 -19.41 -13.41 6.87
C THR A 202 -18.35 -13.73 5.81
N ILE A 203 -17.74 -12.69 5.22
CA ILE A 203 -16.60 -12.85 4.33
C ILE A 203 -15.33 -12.86 5.19
N THR A 204 -14.65 -13.99 5.23
CA THR A 204 -13.36 -14.16 5.92
C THR A 204 -12.28 -14.47 4.90
N GLU A 205 -11.35 -13.55 4.69
CA GLU A 205 -10.37 -13.66 3.61
C GLU A 205 -8.95 -13.83 4.16
N SER A 206 -8.29 -14.92 3.76
CA SER A 206 -6.84 -15.01 3.75
C SER A 206 -6.28 -14.45 2.44
N THR A 207 -4.97 -14.24 2.32
CA THR A 207 -4.37 -13.78 1.06
C THR A 207 -4.69 -14.73 -0.09
N VAL A 208 -4.60 -16.04 0.17
CA VAL A 208 -4.87 -17.08 -0.83
C VAL A 208 -6.34 -17.08 -1.25
N SER A 209 -7.25 -16.95 -0.28
CA SER A 209 -8.69 -16.87 -0.55
C SER A 209 -9.05 -15.61 -1.35
N MET A 210 -8.48 -14.46 -0.98
CA MET A 210 -8.65 -13.20 -1.69
C MET A 210 -8.17 -13.32 -3.14
N VAL A 211 -6.98 -13.88 -3.38
CA VAL A 211 -6.46 -14.10 -4.74
C VAL A 211 -7.40 -14.99 -5.56
N LYS A 212 -7.92 -16.07 -4.95
CA LYS A 212 -8.89 -16.94 -5.61
C LYS A 212 -10.17 -16.18 -5.96
N LEU A 213 -10.73 -15.42 -5.02
CA LEU A 213 -11.91 -14.60 -5.23
C LEU A 213 -11.69 -13.59 -6.37
N LEU A 214 -10.53 -12.93 -6.41
CA LEU A 214 -10.17 -11.99 -7.47
C LEU A 214 -10.08 -12.68 -8.84
N CYS A 215 -9.51 -13.88 -8.92
CA CYS A 215 -9.48 -14.66 -10.15
C CYS A 215 -10.89 -15.10 -10.60
N ASP A 216 -11.70 -15.63 -9.69
CA ASP A 216 -13.04 -16.15 -9.98
C ASP A 216 -14.01 -15.03 -10.43
N THR A 217 -13.82 -13.82 -9.92
CA THR A 217 -14.62 -12.65 -10.30
C THR A 217 -14.15 -11.96 -11.58
N GLY A 218 -12.96 -12.29 -12.08
CA GLY A 218 -12.33 -11.68 -13.26
C GLY A 218 -11.45 -10.46 -12.96
N GLY A 219 -11.19 -10.16 -11.69
CA GLY A 219 -10.27 -9.12 -11.21
C GLY A 219 -8.79 -9.51 -11.34
N TRP A 220 -8.36 -9.99 -12.52
CA TRP A 220 -7.02 -10.54 -12.76
C TRP A 220 -5.89 -9.58 -12.41
N LEU A 221 -6.05 -8.29 -12.68
CA LEU A 221 -5.04 -7.28 -12.36
C LEU A 221 -4.82 -7.17 -10.85
N GLY A 222 -5.91 -7.11 -10.08
CA GLY A 222 -5.85 -7.10 -8.62
C GLY A 222 -5.20 -8.37 -8.07
N ALA A 223 -5.61 -9.54 -8.59
CA ALA A 223 -5.02 -10.82 -8.20
C ALA A 223 -3.52 -10.86 -8.45
N ALA A 224 -3.08 -10.42 -9.65
CA ALA A 224 -1.68 -10.37 -10.01
C ALA A 224 -0.88 -9.43 -9.11
N LEU A 225 -1.41 -8.25 -8.78
CA LEU A 225 -0.76 -7.29 -7.88
C LEU A 225 -0.62 -7.85 -6.45
N VAL A 226 -1.67 -8.45 -5.89
CA VAL A 226 -1.63 -9.08 -4.56
C VAL A 226 -0.64 -10.24 -4.53
N VAL A 227 -0.65 -11.14 -5.53
CA VAL A 227 0.34 -12.23 -5.63
C VAL A 227 1.77 -11.67 -5.75
N PHE A 228 1.94 -10.63 -6.56
CA PHE A 228 3.23 -10.01 -6.77
C PHE A 228 3.82 -9.47 -5.46
N TYR A 229 3.06 -8.65 -4.71
CA TYR A 229 3.55 -8.04 -3.48
C TYR A 229 3.59 -9.01 -2.29
N ALA A 230 2.58 -9.86 -2.13
CA ALA A 230 2.51 -10.76 -0.97
C ALA A 230 3.40 -12.00 -1.09
N MET A 231 3.68 -12.49 -2.31
CA MET A 231 4.37 -13.77 -2.51
C MET A 231 5.66 -13.61 -3.32
N VAL A 232 5.60 -12.98 -4.50
CA VAL A 232 6.74 -12.91 -5.42
C VAL A 232 7.86 -12.04 -4.85
N VAL A 233 7.54 -10.84 -4.35
CA VAL A 233 8.55 -9.93 -3.78
C VAL A 233 9.28 -10.57 -2.59
N PRO A 234 8.62 -11.18 -1.58
CA PRO A 234 9.29 -11.95 -0.54
C PRO A 234 10.15 -13.12 -1.07
N ALA A 235 9.64 -13.89 -2.03
CA ALA A 235 10.40 -15.02 -2.59
C ALA A 235 11.68 -14.56 -3.31
N VAL A 236 11.56 -13.55 -4.18
CA VAL A 236 12.69 -12.94 -4.89
C VAL A 236 13.70 -12.37 -3.90
N LYS A 237 13.23 -11.69 -2.85
CA LYS A 237 14.08 -11.19 -1.76
C LYS A 237 14.88 -12.32 -1.12
N LEU A 238 14.25 -13.43 -0.76
CA LEU A 238 14.93 -14.57 -0.14
C LEU A 238 16.00 -15.18 -1.06
N VAL A 239 15.66 -15.38 -2.33
CA VAL A 239 16.60 -15.91 -3.35
C VAL A 239 17.81 -14.98 -3.50
N LEU A 240 17.60 -13.67 -3.58
CA LEU A 240 18.67 -12.69 -3.72
C LEU A 240 19.55 -12.58 -2.47
N LEU A 241 18.98 -12.76 -1.27
CA LEU A 241 19.75 -12.84 -0.03
C LEU A 241 20.68 -14.05 -0.05
N ILE A 242 20.16 -15.23 -0.41
CA ILE A 242 20.96 -16.46 -0.53
C ILE A 242 22.04 -16.29 -1.59
N ALA A 243 21.70 -15.81 -2.78
CA ALA A 243 22.65 -15.55 -3.85
C ALA A 243 23.72 -14.52 -3.46
N GLY A 244 23.29 -13.45 -2.76
CA GLY A 244 24.19 -12.41 -2.25
C GLY A 244 25.23 -12.96 -1.28
N GLU A 245 24.84 -13.88 -0.39
CA GLU A 245 25.78 -14.57 0.50
C GLU A 245 26.68 -15.58 -0.23
N MET A 246 26.16 -16.30 -1.23
CA MET A 246 26.97 -17.23 -2.03
C MET A 246 28.08 -16.52 -2.84
N PHE A 247 27.80 -15.31 -3.35
CA PHE A 247 28.76 -14.50 -4.11
C PHE A 247 29.69 -13.65 -3.22
N ARG A 248 29.60 -13.79 -1.90
CA ARG A 248 30.27 -12.90 -0.95
C ARG A 248 31.76 -13.22 -0.74
N GLU A 249 32.14 -14.50 -0.84
CA GLU A 249 33.51 -14.96 -0.54
C GLU A 249 34.48 -14.77 -1.69
N ASP A 250 34.00 -14.73 -2.93
CA ASP A 250 34.85 -14.68 -4.13
C ASP A 250 35.05 -13.22 -4.62
N PRO A 251 36.30 -12.72 -4.66
CA PRO A 251 36.60 -11.37 -5.14
C PRO A 251 36.06 -11.07 -6.54
N ALA A 252 35.98 -12.07 -7.43
CA ALA A 252 35.48 -11.89 -8.79
C ALA A 252 33.95 -11.69 -8.85
N THR A 253 33.21 -12.15 -7.84
CA THR A 253 31.74 -12.08 -7.79
C THR A 253 31.21 -11.13 -6.72
N VAL A 254 32.07 -10.48 -5.93
CA VAL A 254 31.71 -9.52 -4.88
C VAL A 254 30.78 -8.40 -5.39
N GLN A 255 30.99 -7.94 -6.64
CA GLN A 255 30.13 -6.90 -7.23
C GLN A 255 28.71 -7.39 -7.50
N LYS A 256 28.54 -8.69 -7.82
CA LYS A 256 27.23 -9.31 -7.94
C LYS A 256 26.55 -9.40 -6.57
N SER A 257 27.29 -9.78 -5.52
CA SER A 257 26.80 -9.77 -4.14
C SER A 257 26.28 -8.39 -3.71
N ARG A 258 27.06 -7.32 -3.96
CA ARG A 258 26.65 -5.93 -3.69
C ARG A 258 25.35 -5.57 -4.40
N ARG A 259 25.24 -5.87 -5.69
CA ARG A 259 24.01 -5.63 -6.47
C ARG A 259 22.81 -6.38 -5.90
N CYS A 260 22.97 -7.66 -5.53
CA CYS A 260 21.91 -8.44 -4.89
C CYS A 260 21.44 -7.80 -3.58
N ILE A 261 22.37 -7.42 -2.69
CA ILE A 261 22.03 -6.80 -1.39
C ILE A 261 21.36 -5.44 -1.59
N HIS A 262 21.89 -4.59 -2.48
CA HIS A 262 21.26 -3.30 -2.79
C HIS A 262 19.87 -3.46 -3.38
N PHE A 263 19.67 -4.44 -4.26
CA PHE A 263 18.36 -4.71 -4.83
C PHE A 263 17.39 -5.24 -3.77
N VAL A 264 17.83 -6.12 -2.87
CA VAL A 264 17.03 -6.55 -1.70
C VAL A 264 16.63 -5.36 -0.85
N GLN A 265 17.56 -4.46 -0.55
CA GLN A 265 17.27 -3.24 0.20
C GLN A 265 16.26 -2.36 -0.56
N PHE A 266 16.34 -2.28 -1.88
CA PHE A 266 15.35 -1.53 -2.65
C PHE A 266 13.95 -2.15 -2.58
N ILE A 267 13.82 -3.47 -2.79
CA ILE A 267 12.52 -4.14 -2.91
C ILE A 267 11.84 -4.45 -1.57
N THR A 268 12.56 -4.40 -0.45
CA THR A 268 12.05 -4.95 0.82
C THR A 268 10.76 -4.31 1.31
N LYS A 269 10.65 -2.98 1.26
CA LYS A 269 9.44 -2.28 1.72
C LYS A 269 8.23 -2.52 0.80
N TRP A 270 8.46 -3.00 -0.42
CA TRP A 270 7.41 -3.29 -1.39
C TRP A 270 6.62 -4.57 -1.09
N ALA A 271 6.96 -5.31 -0.04
CA ALA A 271 6.10 -6.38 0.47
C ALA A 271 4.89 -5.84 1.27
N CYS A 272 4.88 -4.54 1.62
CA CYS A 272 3.89 -3.94 2.52
C CYS A 272 2.67 -3.21 1.88
N PRO A 273 2.52 -2.99 0.54
CA PRO A 273 1.36 -2.27 0.00
C PRO A 273 0.01 -2.82 0.48
N ASP A 274 -0.10 -4.15 0.54
CA ASP A 274 -1.33 -4.84 0.97
C ASP A 274 -1.72 -4.51 2.41
N MET A 275 -0.76 -4.22 3.29
CA MET A 275 -1.07 -3.82 4.67
C MET A 275 -1.78 -2.47 4.70
N PHE A 276 -1.32 -1.50 3.91
CA PHE A 276 -2.01 -0.21 3.79
C PHE A 276 -3.40 -0.37 3.16
N ALA A 277 -3.54 -1.25 2.16
CA ALA A 277 -4.84 -1.60 1.59
C ALA A 277 -5.82 -2.10 2.67
N TYR A 278 -5.44 -3.09 3.48
CA TYR A 278 -6.32 -3.62 4.52
C TYR A 278 -6.64 -2.61 5.60
N ILE A 279 -5.68 -1.76 6.01
CA ILE A 279 -5.90 -0.68 6.98
C ILE A 279 -6.96 0.31 6.49
N LEU A 280 -6.98 0.61 5.19
CA LEU A 280 -7.97 1.53 4.64
C LEU A 280 -9.34 0.85 4.42
N LEU A 281 -9.35 -0.44 4.05
CA LEU A 281 -10.59 -1.23 3.95
C LEU A 281 -11.30 -1.38 5.29
N ILE A 282 -10.56 -1.70 6.36
CA ILE A 282 -11.15 -1.80 7.69
C ILE A 282 -11.76 -0.45 8.12
N TYR A 283 -11.09 0.65 7.79
CA TYR A 283 -11.63 1.97 8.06
C TYR A 283 -12.93 2.23 7.28
N LEU A 284 -12.95 1.93 5.97
CA LEU A 284 -14.15 2.08 5.15
C LEU A 284 -15.36 1.35 5.74
N PHE A 285 -15.20 0.08 6.11
CA PHE A 285 -16.32 -0.73 6.59
C PHE A 285 -16.79 -0.27 7.97
N ARG A 286 -15.88 0.01 8.91
CA ARG A 286 -16.29 0.50 10.24
C ARG A 286 -16.88 1.90 10.20
N ASP A 287 -16.39 2.78 9.33
CA ASP A 287 -16.94 4.12 9.15
C ASP A 287 -18.35 4.06 8.51
N LEU A 288 -18.62 3.06 7.66
CA LEU A 288 -19.95 2.81 7.11
C LEU A 288 -20.96 2.41 8.21
N ASP A 289 -20.55 1.54 9.13
CA ASP A 289 -21.36 1.12 10.29
C ASP A 289 -21.72 2.30 11.21
N GLU A 290 -20.77 3.21 11.45
CA GLU A 290 -20.98 4.36 12.32
C GLU A 290 -21.87 5.45 11.70
N ARG A 291 -21.88 5.57 10.38
CA ARG A 291 -22.62 6.63 9.67
C ARG A 291 -24.08 6.29 9.39
N SER A 292 -24.40 5.01 9.26
CA SER A 292 -25.72 4.59 8.78
C SER A 292 -26.41 3.74 9.84
N SER A 293 -27.61 4.16 10.24
CA SER A 293 -28.45 3.34 11.11
C SER A 293 -29.08 2.15 10.36
N THR A 294 -29.08 2.21 9.03
CA THR A 294 -29.67 1.20 8.15
C THR A 294 -28.67 0.11 7.75
N ILE A 295 -27.36 0.38 7.72
CA ILE A 295 -26.36 -0.61 7.29
C ILE A 295 -25.48 -0.98 8.47
N THR A 296 -25.43 -2.27 8.76
CA THR A 296 -24.50 -2.84 9.73
C THR A 296 -23.29 -3.37 8.98
N ALA A 297 -22.12 -2.78 9.21
CA ALA A 297 -20.87 -3.12 8.53
C ALA A 297 -19.79 -3.49 9.55
N LEU A 298 -19.87 -4.72 10.07
CA LEU A 298 -18.91 -5.23 11.02
C LEU A 298 -17.64 -5.63 10.28
N ALA A 299 -16.48 -5.13 10.73
CA ALA A 299 -15.21 -5.53 10.16
C ALA A 299 -14.12 -5.57 11.24
N GLN A 300 -13.15 -6.49 11.09
CA GLN A 300 -11.99 -6.59 11.96
C GLN A 300 -10.74 -7.07 11.21
N LEU A 301 -9.56 -6.63 11.67
CA LEU A 301 -8.27 -7.20 11.28
C LEU A 301 -7.98 -8.44 12.14
N ASP A 302 -7.66 -9.57 11.53
CA ASP A 302 -7.53 -10.87 12.20
C ASP A 302 -6.05 -11.29 12.34
N THR A 303 -5.79 -12.52 12.78
CA THR A 303 -4.46 -13.03 13.16
C THR A 303 -3.43 -13.02 12.03
N GLY A 304 -3.85 -13.25 10.78
CA GLY A 304 -2.98 -13.17 9.61
C GLY A 304 -2.38 -11.78 9.43
N PHE A 305 -3.15 -10.71 9.70
CA PHE A 305 -2.69 -9.33 9.58
C PHE A 305 -1.53 -9.05 10.54
N THR A 306 -1.59 -9.58 11.77
CA THR A 306 -0.49 -9.45 12.74
C THR A 306 0.79 -10.08 12.20
N CYS A 307 0.73 -11.33 11.78
CA CYS A 307 1.88 -12.10 11.32
C CYS A 307 2.52 -11.46 10.08
N PHE A 308 1.69 -11.05 9.11
CA PHE A 308 2.17 -10.41 7.89
C PHE A 308 2.75 -9.00 8.16
N SER A 309 2.14 -8.20 9.04
CA SER A 309 2.67 -6.89 9.45
C SER A 309 4.02 -7.02 10.17
N LEU A 310 4.15 -7.99 11.08
CA LEU A 310 5.41 -8.25 11.79
C LEU A 310 6.50 -8.78 10.84
N PHE A 311 6.13 -9.62 9.87
CA PHE A 311 7.04 -9.98 8.77
C PHE A 311 7.52 -8.73 8.05
N CYS A 312 6.61 -7.87 7.58
CA CYS A 312 6.93 -6.65 6.83
C CYS A 312 7.92 -5.73 7.58
N VAL A 313 7.62 -5.43 8.85
CA VAL A 313 8.46 -4.56 9.69
C VAL A 313 9.80 -5.25 10.01
N GLY A 314 9.78 -6.49 10.50
CA GLY A 314 10.98 -7.21 10.89
C GLY A 314 11.93 -7.44 9.71
N SER A 315 11.38 -7.80 8.55
CA SER A 315 12.11 -8.02 7.31
C SER A 315 12.74 -6.73 6.77
N THR A 316 12.11 -5.57 6.97
CA THR A 316 12.65 -4.23 6.65
C THR A 316 13.78 -3.83 7.58
N ILE A 317 13.59 -3.99 8.88
CA ILE A 317 14.63 -3.69 9.89
C ILE A 317 15.85 -4.57 9.68
N ALA A 318 15.65 -5.86 9.38
CA ALA A 318 16.77 -6.79 9.19
C ALA A 318 17.60 -6.44 7.94
N THR A 319 16.97 -5.96 6.86
CA THR A 319 17.72 -5.57 5.64
C THR A 319 18.50 -4.28 5.77
N LEU A 320 18.11 -3.39 6.68
CA LEU A 320 18.93 -2.23 7.04
C LEU A 320 20.23 -2.62 7.73
N ALA A 321 20.19 -3.69 8.52
CA ALA A 321 21.36 -4.21 9.21
C ALA A 321 22.29 -5.02 8.29
N LEU A 322 21.85 -5.37 7.08
CA LEU A 322 22.71 -5.98 6.06
C LEU A 322 23.68 -4.95 5.50
N ARG A 323 24.96 -5.18 5.75
CA ARG A 323 26.04 -4.40 5.13
C ARG A 323 26.41 -5.03 3.78
N PRO A 324 26.42 -4.27 2.67
CA PRO A 324 27.03 -4.76 1.44
C PRO A 324 28.55 -4.97 1.65
N PRO A 325 29.19 -5.98 1.02
CA PRO A 325 30.64 -6.18 1.13
C PRO A 325 31.40 -5.00 0.53
N GLU A 326 32.61 -4.69 1.00
CA GLU A 326 33.42 -3.54 0.52
C GLU A 326 33.71 -3.63 -0.98
N ASP A 327 33.72 -2.49 -1.67
CA ASP A 327 33.99 -2.43 -3.11
C ASP A 327 35.51 -2.33 -3.36
N PRO A 328 36.16 -3.35 -3.94
CA PRO A 328 37.59 -3.28 -4.24
C PRO A 328 37.91 -2.26 -5.34
N SER A 329 36.91 -1.81 -6.10
CA SER A 329 37.08 -1.00 -7.32
C SER A 329 36.62 0.46 -7.19
N SER A 330 36.31 0.93 -5.98
CA SER A 330 35.74 2.27 -5.75
C SER A 330 36.72 3.45 -5.94
N THR A 331 37.34 3.53 -7.13
CA THR A 331 37.74 4.77 -7.78
C THR A 331 36.57 5.35 -8.58
N ASP A 332 35.38 5.38 -7.99
CA ASP A 332 34.19 5.90 -8.66
C ASP A 332 34.36 7.40 -8.90
N SER A 333 34.55 7.77 -10.16
CA SER A 333 34.51 9.16 -10.60
C SER A 333 33.06 9.65 -10.48
N PRO A 334 32.79 10.73 -9.73
CA PRO A 334 31.43 11.22 -9.52
C PRO A 334 30.79 11.62 -10.85
N SER A 335 29.67 10.99 -11.20
CA SER A 335 28.84 11.47 -12.32
C SER A 335 28.08 12.73 -11.87
N ASN A 336 28.57 13.89 -12.32
CA ASN A 336 28.14 15.19 -11.82
C ASN A 336 26.86 15.66 -12.53
N ARG A 337 25.70 15.03 -12.25
CA ARG A 337 24.44 15.36 -12.96
C ARG A 337 23.67 16.58 -12.40
N TRP A 338 23.90 16.99 -11.14
CA TRP A 338 23.08 18.02 -10.48
C TRP A 338 23.94 18.99 -9.64
N SER A 339 24.56 19.95 -10.32
CA SER A 339 25.38 20.98 -9.67
C SER A 339 24.49 22.13 -9.16
N VAL A 340 23.91 21.98 -7.96
CA VAL A 340 23.41 23.13 -7.20
C VAL A 340 24.56 23.63 -6.34
N GLY A 341 25.00 24.87 -6.56
CA GLY A 341 26.08 25.46 -5.77
C GLY A 341 25.76 25.45 -4.26
N PRO A 342 26.76 25.21 -3.39
CA PRO A 342 26.55 25.04 -1.94
C PRO A 342 25.85 26.24 -1.29
N SER A 343 26.05 27.45 -1.83
CA SER A 343 25.38 28.68 -1.37
C SER A 343 23.87 28.69 -1.57
N ARG A 344 23.36 27.99 -2.59
CA ARG A 344 21.92 27.97 -2.94
C ARG A 344 21.21 26.73 -2.41
N LEU A 345 21.96 25.68 -2.08
CA LEU A 345 21.44 24.39 -1.62
C LEU A 345 20.42 24.50 -0.46
N PRO A 346 20.72 25.15 0.68
CA PRO A 346 19.77 25.21 1.80
C PRO A 346 18.48 25.94 1.44
N PHE A 347 18.54 26.96 0.58
CA PHE A 347 17.35 27.67 0.10
C PHE A 347 16.47 26.76 -0.78
N VAL A 348 17.08 26.08 -1.76
CA VAL A 348 16.36 25.14 -2.64
C VAL A 348 15.71 24.03 -1.82
N VAL A 349 16.47 23.40 -0.92
CA VAL A 349 15.96 22.32 -0.05
C VAL A 349 14.89 22.84 0.91
N GLY A 350 15.01 24.07 1.41
CA GLY A 350 13.98 24.71 2.24
C GLY A 350 12.66 24.92 1.49
N VAL A 351 12.71 25.37 0.24
CA VAL A 351 11.51 25.51 -0.61
C VAL A 351 10.88 24.14 -0.88
N MET A 352 11.68 23.12 -1.22
CA MET A 352 11.20 21.76 -1.43
C MET A 352 10.61 21.15 -0.15
N PHE A 353 11.19 21.45 1.01
CA PHE A 353 10.67 21.02 2.32
C PHE A 353 9.28 21.60 2.61
N VAL A 354 9.11 22.92 2.42
CA VAL A 354 7.80 23.57 2.61
C VAL A 354 6.77 23.04 1.62
N GLY A 355 7.16 22.87 0.35
CA GLY A 355 6.31 22.26 -0.68
C GLY A 355 5.90 20.83 -0.30
N PHE A 356 6.83 20.03 0.23
CA PHE A 356 6.57 18.66 0.67
C PHE A 356 5.55 18.63 1.80
N LEU A 357 5.73 19.46 2.84
CA LEU A 357 4.79 19.53 3.96
C LEU A 357 3.39 19.97 3.52
N GLY A 358 3.30 20.96 2.63
CA GLY A 358 2.02 21.41 2.08
C GLY A 358 1.30 20.31 1.29
N LEU A 359 2.01 19.62 0.40
CA LEU A 359 1.45 18.51 -0.39
C LEU A 359 1.08 17.31 0.48
N LEU A 360 1.91 16.95 1.46
CA LEU A 360 1.63 15.87 2.41
C LEU A 360 0.39 16.19 3.24
N PHE A 361 0.28 17.41 3.78
CA PHE A 361 -0.88 17.84 4.55
C PHE A 361 -2.17 17.80 3.72
N GLU A 362 -2.17 18.37 2.51
CA GLU A 362 -3.32 18.31 1.60
C GLU A 362 -3.69 16.87 1.23
N GLY A 363 -2.71 16.01 0.97
CA GLY A 363 -2.94 14.59 0.69
C GLY A 363 -3.52 13.80 1.87
N MET A 364 -3.18 14.18 3.10
CA MET A 364 -3.70 13.55 4.33
C MET A 364 -5.14 13.99 4.66
N VAL A 365 -5.48 15.25 4.36
CA VAL A 365 -6.81 15.83 4.65
C VAL A 365 -7.81 15.51 3.55
N ARG A 366 -7.41 15.55 2.28
CA ARG A 366 -8.30 15.23 1.16
C ARG A 366 -8.55 13.72 1.07
N PRO A 367 -9.73 13.30 0.60
CA PRO A 367 -9.99 11.90 0.34
C PRO A 367 -9.00 11.32 -0.68
N CYS A 368 -8.42 10.15 -0.38
CA CYS A 368 -7.51 9.42 -1.27
C CYS A 368 -8.16 8.17 -1.88
N MET A 369 -9.21 7.65 -1.25
CA MET A 369 -9.96 6.48 -1.70
C MET A 369 -11.44 6.67 -1.37
N GLY A 370 -12.34 6.25 -2.26
CA GLY A 370 -13.78 6.27 -2.04
C GLY A 370 -14.42 4.91 -2.30
N LEU A 371 -15.44 4.59 -1.53
CA LEU A 371 -16.37 3.49 -1.75
C LEU A 371 -17.65 4.07 -2.36
N ARG A 372 -18.14 3.48 -3.45
CA ARG A 372 -19.42 3.83 -4.08
C ARG A 372 -20.25 2.60 -4.32
N LEU A 373 -21.57 2.75 -4.18
CA LEU A 373 -22.53 1.70 -4.50
C LEU A 373 -23.22 2.04 -5.82
N ASN A 374 -23.08 1.16 -6.81
CA ASN A 374 -23.91 1.21 -8.01
C ASN A 374 -25.25 0.53 -7.71
N SER A 375 -26.26 1.36 -7.47
CA SER A 375 -27.62 0.90 -7.14
C SER A 375 -28.26 0.10 -8.27
N GLU A 376 -27.90 0.34 -9.54
CA GLU A 376 -28.47 -0.38 -10.68
C GLU A 376 -28.17 -1.88 -10.65
N ILE A 377 -27.03 -2.27 -10.06
CA ILE A 377 -26.58 -3.67 -9.95
C ILE A 377 -27.33 -4.40 -8.83
N LEU A 378 -27.94 -3.69 -7.88
CA LEU A 378 -28.71 -4.31 -6.81
C LEU A 378 -30.07 -4.84 -7.28
N PHE A 379 -30.58 -4.33 -8.42
CA PHE A 379 -31.90 -4.70 -8.95
C PHE A 379 -31.82 -5.71 -10.09
N GLN A 380 -32.88 -6.51 -10.25
CA GLN A 380 -33.06 -7.43 -11.36
C GLN A 380 -32.99 -6.70 -12.72
N PRO A 381 -32.37 -7.30 -13.75
CA PRO A 381 -31.98 -8.71 -13.84
C PRO A 381 -30.62 -9.06 -13.20
N ASN A 382 -29.79 -8.07 -12.84
CA ASN A 382 -28.40 -8.31 -12.41
C ASN A 382 -28.28 -8.58 -10.91
N GLY A 383 -29.18 -8.03 -10.10
CA GLY A 383 -29.14 -8.11 -8.65
C GLY A 383 -30.27 -8.95 -8.03
N PRO A 384 -30.18 -9.22 -6.73
CA PRO A 384 -31.16 -10.02 -6.00
C PRO A 384 -32.48 -9.29 -5.75
N LEU A 385 -32.50 -7.94 -5.78
CA LEU A 385 -33.71 -7.18 -5.46
C LEU A 385 -34.63 -7.06 -6.68
N PRO A 386 -35.96 -7.21 -6.51
CA PRO A 386 -36.89 -6.96 -7.60
C PRO A 386 -36.86 -5.47 -8.01
N ALA A 387 -37.09 -5.19 -9.29
CA ALA A 387 -37.09 -3.81 -9.81
C ALA A 387 -38.13 -2.90 -9.10
N SER A 388 -39.20 -3.48 -8.55
CA SER A 388 -40.20 -2.76 -7.75
C SER A 388 -39.67 -2.22 -6.43
N ALA A 389 -38.55 -2.73 -5.91
CA ALA A 389 -37.91 -2.23 -4.69
C ALA A 389 -37.07 -0.96 -4.92
N LYS A 390 -36.82 -0.58 -6.18
CA LYS A 390 -36.01 0.60 -6.54
C LYS A 390 -36.48 1.91 -5.88
N PRO A 391 -37.76 2.32 -5.99
CA PRO A 391 -38.22 3.55 -5.35
C PRO A 391 -38.06 3.52 -3.83
N MET A 392 -38.16 2.35 -3.20
CA MET A 392 -37.94 2.21 -1.76
C MET A 392 -36.47 2.39 -1.38
N VAL A 393 -35.54 1.79 -2.12
CA VAL A 393 -34.10 1.97 -1.90
C VAL A 393 -33.66 3.42 -2.14
N GLU A 394 -34.22 4.06 -3.18
CA GLU A 394 -33.99 5.48 -3.46
C GLU A 394 -34.56 6.38 -2.35
N MET A 395 -35.76 6.07 -1.84
CA MET A 395 -36.38 6.82 -0.73
C MET A 395 -35.58 6.73 0.58
N MET A 396 -34.87 5.62 0.81
CA MET A 396 -34.00 5.48 1.98
C MET A 396 -32.63 6.17 1.81
N HIS A 397 -32.34 6.74 0.65
CA HIS A 397 -31.04 7.34 0.33
C HIS A 397 -29.88 6.36 0.56
N LEU A 398 -30.08 5.06 0.30
CA LEU A 398 -29.08 4.02 0.58
C LEU A 398 -27.75 4.29 -0.12
N THR A 399 -27.79 4.79 -1.36
CA THR A 399 -26.60 5.16 -2.13
C THR A 399 -25.81 6.28 -1.43
N ASP A 400 -26.48 7.30 -0.89
CA ASP A 400 -25.82 8.39 -0.17
C ASP A 400 -25.21 7.92 1.15
N GLN A 401 -25.83 6.92 1.79
CA GLN A 401 -25.30 6.30 3.01
C GLN A 401 -24.08 5.41 2.77
N VAL A 402 -24.03 4.66 1.65
CA VAL A 402 -22.89 3.79 1.31
C VAL A 402 -21.72 4.56 0.70
N ASN A 403 -22.00 5.70 0.08
CA ASN A 403 -20.96 6.53 -0.53
C ASN A 403 -20.06 7.16 0.54
N THR A 404 -18.96 6.49 0.81
CA THR A 404 -18.01 6.89 1.85
C THR A 404 -16.66 7.22 1.24
N ASP A 405 -16.12 8.36 1.68
CA ASP A 405 -14.79 8.84 1.32
C ASP A 405 -13.82 8.69 2.48
N VAL A 406 -12.62 8.20 2.17
CA VAL A 406 -11.53 8.02 3.13
C VAL A 406 -10.45 9.06 2.90
N SER A 407 -10.26 9.91 3.90
CA SER A 407 -9.02 10.67 4.11
C SER A 407 -8.14 9.95 5.13
N LEU A 408 -6.82 9.99 4.95
CA LEU A 408 -5.88 9.34 5.86
C LEU A 408 -5.87 9.93 7.28
N SER A 409 -6.16 11.23 7.40
CA SER A 409 -6.32 11.91 8.69
C SER A 409 -7.47 11.31 9.51
N ARG A 410 -8.67 11.18 8.92
CA ARG A 410 -9.82 10.51 9.58
C ARG A 410 -9.53 9.05 9.91
N CYS A 411 -8.90 8.32 8.98
CA CYS A 411 -8.48 6.94 9.24
C CYS A 411 -7.52 6.85 10.45
N THR A 412 -6.55 7.76 10.54
CA THR A 412 -5.61 7.85 11.67
C THR A 412 -6.34 8.12 12.99
N SER A 413 -7.26 9.08 13.02
CA SER A 413 -8.06 9.39 14.22
C SER A 413 -8.94 8.21 14.66
N ALA A 414 -9.54 7.49 13.70
CA ALA A 414 -10.34 6.30 13.98
C ALA A 414 -9.49 5.15 14.53
N LEU A 415 -8.33 4.85 13.90
CA LEU A 415 -7.39 3.85 14.37
C LEU A 415 -6.87 4.15 15.78
N LEU A 416 -6.64 5.42 16.11
CA LEU A 416 -6.26 5.83 17.46
C LEU A 416 -7.36 5.50 18.48
N ARG A 417 -8.62 5.79 18.16
CA ARG A 417 -9.75 5.43 19.03
C ARG A 417 -9.86 3.91 19.22
N TRP A 418 -9.83 3.12 18.14
CA TRP A 418 -9.91 1.65 18.23
C TRP A 418 -8.71 1.03 18.94
N THR A 419 -7.54 1.67 18.84
CA THR A 419 -6.36 1.32 19.62
C THR A 419 -6.62 1.50 21.12
N LEU A 420 -7.24 2.60 21.53
CA LEU A 420 -7.58 2.87 22.94
C LEU A 420 -8.61 1.90 23.49
N GLU A 421 -9.46 1.33 22.65
CA GLU A 421 -10.37 0.26 23.05
C GLU A 421 -9.61 -1.03 23.39
N GLY A 422 -8.37 -1.20 22.88
CA GLY A 422 -7.50 -2.37 23.13
C GLY A 422 -7.43 -3.40 22.00
N GLU A 423 -7.56 -2.98 20.74
CA GLU A 423 -7.35 -3.85 19.58
C GLU A 423 -5.87 -3.79 19.15
N VAL A 424 -5.10 -4.87 19.39
CA VAL A 424 -3.65 -4.86 19.12
C VAL A 424 -3.34 -4.69 17.63
N ASN A 425 -4.18 -5.22 16.75
CA ASN A 425 -4.02 -5.02 15.30
C ASN A 425 -4.19 -3.56 14.88
N CYS A 426 -5.00 -2.77 15.60
CA CYS A 426 -5.11 -1.33 15.38
C CYS A 426 -3.83 -0.59 15.80
N ILE A 427 -3.10 -1.07 16.82
CA ILE A 427 -1.77 -0.55 17.18
C ILE A 427 -0.78 -0.77 16.04
N LEU A 428 -0.75 -1.99 15.47
CA LEU A 428 0.13 -2.30 14.34
C LEU A 428 -0.24 -1.50 13.09
N ALA A 429 -1.53 -1.39 12.78
CA ALA A 429 -2.03 -0.52 11.72
C ALA A 429 -1.59 0.93 11.95
N MET A 430 -1.64 1.40 13.21
CA MET A 430 -1.25 2.75 13.53
C MET A 430 0.26 2.98 13.41
N LEU A 431 1.06 2.00 13.80
CA LEU A 431 2.50 2.00 13.57
C LEU A 431 2.82 2.13 12.07
N MET A 432 2.15 1.35 11.21
CA MET A 432 2.32 1.39 9.76
C MET A 432 1.94 2.76 9.19
N LEU A 433 0.77 3.29 9.57
CA LEU A 433 0.23 4.52 8.98
C LEU A 433 0.87 5.80 9.55
N VAL A 434 1.01 5.95 10.87
CA VAL A 434 1.56 7.18 11.46
C VAL A 434 3.08 7.18 11.45
N VAL A 435 3.73 6.07 11.80
CA VAL A 435 5.19 6.07 11.91
C VAL A 435 5.83 5.92 10.54
N PHE A 436 5.59 4.81 9.84
CA PHE A 436 6.31 4.51 8.59
C PHE A 436 5.88 5.38 7.40
N MET A 437 4.59 5.69 7.28
CA MET A 437 4.09 6.50 6.18
C MET A 437 4.19 8.01 6.43
N VAL A 438 3.98 8.53 7.65
CA VAL A 438 3.93 9.98 7.90
C VAL A 438 5.17 10.50 8.61
N ALA A 439 5.48 9.97 9.80
CA ALA A 439 6.54 10.51 10.64
C ALA A 439 7.93 10.33 10.02
N LEU A 440 8.26 9.13 9.51
CA LEU A 440 9.59 8.87 8.97
C LEU A 440 9.93 9.75 7.74
N PRO A 441 9.05 9.92 6.73
CA PRO A 441 9.33 10.86 5.63
C PRO A 441 9.52 12.30 6.09
N VAL A 442 8.73 12.78 7.08
CA VAL A 442 8.89 14.13 7.65
C VAL A 442 10.23 14.27 8.34
N VAL A 443 10.61 13.31 9.18
CA VAL A 443 11.92 13.32 9.86
C VAL A 443 13.06 13.26 8.85
N ASP A 444 12.94 12.43 7.79
CA ASP A 444 13.94 12.36 6.73
C ASP A 444 14.13 13.71 6.02
N MET A 445 13.02 14.38 5.67
CA MET A 445 13.04 15.71 5.06
C MET A 445 13.65 16.78 5.99
N CYS A 446 13.41 16.71 7.30
CA CYS A 446 14.08 17.56 8.29
C CYS A 446 15.61 17.32 8.35
N LEU A 447 16.05 16.06 8.27
CA LEU A 447 17.47 15.71 8.26
C LEU A 447 18.16 16.11 6.95
N LEU A 448 17.46 16.02 5.81
CA LEU A 448 17.95 16.52 4.52
C LEU A 448 18.17 18.03 4.54
N LEU A 449 17.23 18.79 5.10
CA LEU A 449 17.40 20.23 5.31
C LEU A 449 18.57 20.54 6.25
N SER A 450 18.72 19.77 7.32
CA SER A 450 19.84 19.90 8.26
C SER A 450 21.20 19.60 7.60
N ALA A 451 21.27 18.57 6.74
CA ALA A 451 22.47 18.24 5.99
C ALA A 451 22.84 19.36 5.00
N ALA A 452 21.86 19.90 4.28
CA ALA A 452 22.04 21.05 3.38
C ALA A 452 22.54 22.31 4.12
N ALA A 453 21.97 22.61 5.29
CA ALA A 453 22.40 23.74 6.12
C ALA A 453 23.83 23.57 6.64
N LYS A 454 24.21 22.36 7.07
CA LYS A 454 25.58 22.05 7.51
C LYS A 454 26.61 22.24 6.37
N LEU A 455 26.29 21.79 5.16
CA LEU A 455 27.14 21.99 3.99
C LEU A 455 27.37 23.48 3.68
N TYR A 456 26.35 24.31 3.90
CA TYR A 456 26.45 25.76 3.71
C TYR A 456 27.29 26.45 4.79
N MET A 457 27.03 26.13 6.07
CA MET A 457 27.65 26.81 7.21
C MET A 457 29.10 26.40 7.44
N CYS A 458 29.48 25.19 7.05
CA CYS A 458 30.78 24.62 7.36
C CYS A 458 31.45 24.01 6.11
N PRO A 459 31.84 24.80 5.09
CA PRO A 459 32.46 24.28 3.88
C PRO A 459 33.81 23.59 4.14
N SER A 460 34.53 24.03 5.17
CA SER A 460 35.93 23.64 5.43
C SER A 460 36.12 22.50 6.44
N THR A 461 35.06 22.09 7.16
CA THR A 461 35.14 21.05 8.21
C THR A 461 34.38 19.77 7.84
N VAL A 462 34.16 19.53 6.55
CA VAL A 462 33.30 18.45 6.00
C VAL A 462 33.97 17.05 6.06
N SER A 463 35.06 16.87 6.79
CA SER A 463 35.73 15.56 6.85
C SER A 463 34.88 14.44 7.46
N ASP A 464 33.80 14.73 8.21
CA ASP A 464 32.93 13.69 8.79
C ASP A 464 31.43 14.04 9.08
N PRO A 465 31.04 15.28 9.48
CA PRO A 465 29.71 15.50 10.08
C PRO A 465 28.53 15.43 9.10
N ALA A 466 28.75 15.77 7.83
CA ALA A 466 27.74 15.59 6.78
C ALA A 466 27.55 14.10 6.43
N GLY A 467 28.63 13.31 6.50
CA GLY A 467 28.61 11.87 6.25
C GLY A 467 27.74 11.11 7.25
N SER A 468 27.86 11.45 8.55
CA SER A 468 27.03 10.87 9.60
C SER A 468 25.53 11.19 9.41
N THR A 469 25.21 12.46 9.13
CA THR A 469 23.81 12.89 8.90
C THR A 469 23.21 12.16 7.70
N MET A 470 23.95 12.07 6.58
CA MET A 470 23.51 11.35 5.38
C MET A 470 23.43 9.83 5.57
N SER A 471 24.16 9.26 6.52
CA SER A 471 24.02 7.85 6.88
C SER A 471 22.63 7.59 7.49
N VAL A 472 22.18 8.46 8.40
CA VAL A 472 20.85 8.36 9.02
C VAL A 472 19.75 8.58 7.97
N VAL A 473 19.89 9.60 7.12
CA VAL A 473 18.96 9.86 6.00
C VAL A 473 18.79 8.64 5.10
N ARG A 474 19.88 7.94 4.75
CA ARG A 474 19.80 6.70 3.95
C ARG A 474 18.95 5.62 4.62
N VAL A 475 19.07 5.46 5.93
CA VAL A 475 18.27 4.51 6.71
C VAL A 475 16.80 4.94 6.74
N LEU A 476 16.53 6.22 7.01
CA LEU A 476 15.17 6.75 7.08
C LEU A 476 14.45 6.71 5.73
N LYS A 477 15.13 7.05 4.62
CA LYS A 477 14.55 6.94 3.28
C LYS A 477 14.18 5.50 2.93
N HIS A 478 14.98 4.53 3.37
CA HIS A 478 14.67 3.12 3.19
C HIS A 478 13.46 2.66 4.03
N CYS A 479 13.29 3.19 5.25
CA CYS A 479 12.12 2.90 6.08
C CYS A 479 10.87 3.71 5.74
N SER A 480 11.01 4.82 5.01
CA SER A 480 9.89 5.67 4.60
C SER A 480 8.98 4.92 3.63
N MET A 481 7.70 4.73 4.01
CA MET A 481 6.71 3.93 3.28
C MET A 481 5.59 4.76 2.66
N LEU A 482 5.82 6.04 2.37
CA LEU A 482 4.80 6.89 1.71
C LEU A 482 4.49 6.37 0.29
N ASP A 483 5.51 6.04 -0.51
CA ASP A 483 5.34 5.39 -1.82
C ASP A 483 4.57 4.06 -1.74
N VAL A 484 4.94 3.22 -0.78
CA VAL A 484 4.30 1.92 -0.53
C VAL A 484 2.82 2.09 -0.15
N ALA A 485 2.49 3.09 0.67
CA ALA A 485 1.11 3.39 1.04
C ALA A 485 0.27 3.88 -0.15
N ILE A 486 0.84 4.75 -0.99
CA ILE A 486 0.22 5.20 -2.25
C ILE A 486 -0.07 3.98 -3.14
N MET A 487 0.90 3.07 -3.27
CA MET A 487 0.72 1.84 -4.03
C MET A 487 -0.36 0.95 -3.40
N GLY A 488 -0.44 0.86 -2.08
CA GLY A 488 -1.50 0.14 -1.38
C GLY A 488 -2.91 0.62 -1.78
N VAL A 489 -3.11 1.94 -1.90
CA VAL A 489 -4.37 2.52 -2.39
C VAL A 489 -4.65 2.12 -3.85
N VAL A 490 -3.62 2.11 -4.71
CA VAL A 490 -3.76 1.67 -6.10
C VAL A 490 -4.12 0.18 -6.19
N VAL A 491 -3.46 -0.67 -5.39
CA VAL A 491 -3.71 -2.11 -5.33
C VAL A 491 -5.15 -2.38 -4.89
N VAL A 492 -5.62 -1.75 -3.81
CA VAL A 492 -6.98 -1.99 -3.32
C VAL A 492 -8.04 -1.52 -4.30
N CYS A 493 -7.87 -0.37 -4.96
CA CYS A 493 -8.83 0.07 -5.97
C CYS A 493 -8.83 -0.85 -7.19
N SER A 494 -7.67 -1.38 -7.58
CA SER A 494 -7.55 -2.35 -8.69
C SER A 494 -8.17 -3.70 -8.34
N ALA A 495 -7.95 -4.19 -7.11
CA ALA A 495 -8.60 -5.38 -6.57
C ALA A 495 -10.11 -5.18 -6.39
N GLY A 496 -10.51 -3.95 -6.06
CA GLY A 496 -11.89 -3.49 -5.95
C GLY A 496 -12.73 -3.75 -7.20
N ALA A 497 -12.11 -3.86 -8.38
CA ALA A 497 -12.79 -4.20 -9.63
C ALA A 497 -13.56 -5.53 -9.56
N ALA A 498 -13.09 -6.49 -8.74
CA ALA A 498 -13.77 -7.76 -8.50
C ALA A 498 -15.17 -7.60 -7.89
N TYR A 499 -15.34 -6.56 -7.06
CA TYR A 499 -16.59 -6.28 -6.35
C TYR A 499 -17.56 -5.43 -7.17
N GLN A 500 -17.16 -4.97 -8.37
CA GLN A 500 -18.06 -4.20 -9.25
C GLN A 500 -19.31 -4.98 -9.63
N LYS A 501 -19.19 -6.31 -9.81
CA LYS A 501 -20.34 -7.20 -10.04
C LYS A 501 -21.30 -7.29 -8.85
N GLN A 502 -20.83 -6.97 -7.65
CA GLN A 502 -21.64 -6.89 -6.43
C GLN A 502 -22.16 -5.46 -6.19
N GLY A 503 -21.99 -4.55 -7.16
CA GLY A 503 -22.40 -3.15 -7.03
C GLY A 503 -21.41 -2.28 -6.27
N VAL A 504 -20.28 -2.81 -5.79
CA VAL A 504 -19.31 -2.04 -4.99
C VAL A 504 -18.17 -1.56 -5.88
N GLN A 505 -17.95 -0.25 -5.90
CA GLN A 505 -16.89 0.39 -6.69
C GLN A 505 -15.93 1.13 -5.78
N PHE A 506 -14.63 0.90 -5.98
CA PHE A 506 -13.57 1.65 -5.32
C PHE A 506 -13.00 2.68 -6.28
N LEU A 507 -12.91 3.93 -5.83
CA LEU A 507 -12.45 5.07 -6.62
C LEU A 507 -11.14 5.62 -6.05
N LEU A 508 -10.20 5.91 -6.94
CA LEU A 508 -9.03 6.73 -6.60
C LEU A 508 -9.46 8.20 -6.54
N LEU A 509 -9.16 8.87 -5.42
CA LEU A 509 -9.57 10.24 -5.20
C LEU A 509 -8.36 11.20 -5.20
N PRO A 510 -8.57 12.52 -5.38
CA PRO A 510 -7.48 13.48 -5.61
C PRO A 510 -6.41 13.56 -4.51
N GLY A 511 -6.74 13.20 -3.26
CA GLY A 511 -5.77 13.15 -2.16
C GLY A 511 -4.56 12.28 -2.48
N LEU A 512 -4.75 11.20 -3.25
CA LEU A 512 -3.66 10.31 -3.66
C LEU A 512 -2.64 11.01 -4.56
N LEU A 513 -3.08 11.91 -5.45
CA LEU A 513 -2.18 12.67 -6.31
C LEU A 513 -1.29 13.61 -5.49
N PHE A 514 -1.84 14.27 -4.47
CA PHE A 514 -1.06 15.14 -3.59
C PHE A 514 0.00 14.35 -2.81
N LEU A 515 -0.33 13.15 -2.32
CA LEU A 515 0.64 12.26 -1.68
C LEU A 515 1.74 11.82 -2.64
N ALA A 516 1.40 11.48 -3.89
CA ALA A 516 2.37 11.11 -4.91
C ALA A 516 3.32 12.27 -5.27
N LEU A 517 2.80 13.49 -5.38
CA LEU A 517 3.62 14.69 -5.60
C LEU A 517 4.53 14.99 -4.40
N ALA A 518 4.04 14.78 -3.17
CA ALA A 518 4.86 14.90 -1.97
C ALA A 518 6.04 13.90 -2.01
N GLU A 519 5.78 12.64 -2.30
CA GLU A 519 6.82 11.62 -2.40
C GLU A 519 7.83 11.90 -3.54
N ALA A 520 7.36 12.40 -4.69
CA ALA A 520 8.24 12.82 -5.78
C ALA A 520 9.19 13.95 -5.34
N LEU A 521 8.67 14.93 -4.58
CA LEU A 521 9.47 16.04 -4.04
C LEU A 521 10.46 15.56 -2.96
N HIS A 522 10.06 14.59 -2.15
CA HIS A 522 10.93 13.91 -1.19
C HIS A 522 12.11 13.21 -1.90
N TYR A 523 11.84 12.42 -2.93
CA TYR A 523 12.89 11.77 -3.74
C TYR A 523 13.82 12.79 -4.40
N ALA A 524 13.28 13.84 -5.01
CA ALA A 524 14.08 14.87 -5.64
C ALA A 524 15.01 15.56 -4.63
N THR A 525 14.50 15.91 -3.45
CA THR A 525 15.28 16.52 -2.37
C THR A 525 16.40 15.59 -1.91
N TYR A 526 16.10 14.31 -1.70
CA TYR A 526 17.08 13.30 -1.29
C TYR A 526 18.26 13.23 -2.27
N TYR A 527 17.98 13.13 -3.58
CA TYR A 527 19.03 13.02 -4.59
C TYR A 527 19.87 14.31 -4.70
N ILE A 528 19.24 15.49 -4.66
CA ILE A 528 19.96 16.77 -4.70
C ILE A 528 20.93 16.91 -3.53
N VAL A 529 20.48 16.64 -2.30
CA VAL A 529 21.34 16.75 -1.10
C VAL A 529 22.44 15.70 -1.12
N ARG A 530 22.10 14.45 -1.51
CA ARG A 530 23.08 13.37 -1.60
C ARG A 530 24.19 13.71 -2.59
N ASP A 531 23.85 14.19 -3.78
CA ASP A 531 24.83 14.52 -4.82
C ASP A 531 25.70 15.71 -4.39
N ALA A 532 25.12 16.71 -3.71
CA ALA A 532 25.89 17.82 -3.13
C ALA A 532 26.86 17.37 -2.02
N CYS A 533 26.45 16.45 -1.14
CA CYS A 533 27.34 15.85 -0.15
C CYS A 533 28.51 15.09 -0.79
N HIS A 534 28.25 14.36 -1.88
CA HIS A 534 29.31 13.65 -2.61
C HIS A 534 30.29 14.61 -3.29
N ALA A 535 29.81 15.69 -3.89
CA ALA A 535 30.66 16.72 -4.49
C ALA A 535 31.61 17.34 -3.44
N ALA A 536 31.08 17.77 -2.29
CA ALA A 536 31.87 18.36 -1.20
C ALA A 536 32.93 17.39 -0.63
N ALA A 537 32.60 16.09 -0.54
CA ALA A 537 33.55 15.07 -0.09
C ALA A 537 34.72 14.85 -1.07
N ASN A 538 34.48 15.01 -2.37
CA ASN A 538 35.52 14.87 -3.38
C ASN A 538 36.44 16.10 -3.42
N ASP A 539 35.90 17.31 -3.30
CA ASP A 539 36.69 18.55 -3.22
C ASP A 539 37.66 18.53 -2.03
N SER A 540 37.20 18.00 -0.89
CA SER A 540 38.02 17.83 0.32
C SER A 540 39.22 16.91 0.07
N LYS A 541 39.03 15.79 -0.65
CA LYS A 541 40.13 14.85 -0.98
C LYS A 541 41.17 15.48 -1.90
N VAL A 542 40.72 16.23 -2.91
CA VAL A 542 41.62 16.93 -3.84
C VAL A 542 42.48 17.93 -3.09
N SER A 543 41.88 18.75 -2.20
CA SER A 543 42.61 19.75 -1.40
C SER A 543 43.61 19.15 -0.40
N SER A 544 43.39 17.93 0.09
CA SER A 544 44.34 17.24 0.99
C SER A 544 45.52 16.59 0.27
N SER A 545 45.44 16.47 -1.06
CA SER A 545 46.48 15.84 -1.89
C SER A 545 47.44 16.83 -2.55
N SER A 546 47.02 18.10 -2.65
CA SER A 546 47.85 19.24 -3.04
C SER A 546 48.57 19.83 -1.83
#